data_AF-A0AAD6SFU5-F1
#
_entry.id   AF-A0AAD6SFU5-F1
#
_cell.length_a   1.000
_cell.length_b   1.000
_cell.length_c   1.000
_cell.angle_alpha   90.00
_cell.angle_beta   90.00
_cell.angle_gamma   90.00
#
_symmetry.space_group_name_H-M   'P 1'
#
loop_
_entity.id
_entity.type
_entity.pdbx_description
1 polymer ?
#
loop_
_entity_poly.entity_id
_entity_poly.type
_entity_poly.pdbx_seq_one_letter_code
_entity_poly.pdbx_strand_id
1 'polypeptide(L)'
;MTLDVDGGVLAGGTITVNNIVVTVPKNLIVTLPSISVAWSELFTIDGNNATPNLPLLGTVSWETTVFGNIVSGQRIAGIIYIVQESTQFLQGFVTKIDYTTGHFWIDTLECLLNDPLGRFGIAYTDNPLWTVDPDNPSVRATTGVPLCIPRNTTDPECPLTNRPTDGNGFYLTAFTFPAPDLVGPGDPDPRIMVPIVLGDYVTFSGTKIAGDILAVYSLEANLGIYTAPGTQPAYVTCEAANYAIVVADPTLEADETRLF
;
A
#
# COMPACT_ATOMS: atom_id res chain seq x y z
N MET A 1 -10.54 19.09 -8.95
CA MET A 1 -10.68 19.28 -7.49
C MET A 1 -10.00 20.58 -7.08
N THR A 2 -10.44 21.20 -6.00
CA THR A 2 -9.92 22.49 -5.47
C THR A 2 -9.73 22.42 -3.96
N LEU A 3 -8.91 23.32 -3.44
CA LEU A 3 -8.63 23.48 -2.01
C LEU A 3 -8.92 24.92 -1.57
N ASP A 4 -9.55 25.07 -0.42
CA ASP A 4 -9.70 26.37 0.25
C ASP A 4 -8.42 26.69 1.04
N VAL A 5 -7.44 27.31 0.39
CA VAL A 5 -6.06 27.49 0.89
C VAL A 5 -5.94 28.15 2.27
N ASP A 6 -6.90 28.99 2.66
CA ASP A 6 -6.92 29.64 3.98
C ASP A 6 -7.27 28.69 5.14
N GLY A 7 -7.71 27.46 4.84
CA GLY A 7 -8.16 26.48 5.82
C GLY A 7 -7.03 25.64 6.46
N GLY A 8 -5.79 25.75 6.00
CA GLY A 8 -4.67 24.94 6.48
C GLY A 8 -4.86 23.44 6.27
N VAL A 9 -4.34 22.61 7.18
CA VAL A 9 -4.41 21.13 7.11
C VAL A 9 -5.85 20.59 7.12
N LEU A 10 -6.79 21.35 7.67
CA LEU A 10 -8.20 20.94 7.79
C LEU A 10 -9.08 21.62 6.73
N ALA A 11 -8.45 22.21 5.71
CA ALA A 11 -9.14 22.88 4.62
C ALA A 11 -10.08 21.93 3.87
N GLY A 12 -11.25 22.46 3.54
CA GLY A 12 -12.18 21.83 2.60
C GLY A 12 -11.90 22.28 1.17
N GLY A 13 -12.90 22.13 0.31
CA GLY A 13 -12.84 22.60 -1.06
C GLY A 13 -13.95 22.02 -1.90
N THR A 14 -13.66 21.68 -3.15
CA THR A 14 -14.64 21.05 -4.04
C THR A 14 -14.02 19.95 -4.89
N ILE A 15 -14.84 18.96 -5.23
CA ILE A 15 -14.52 17.95 -6.24
C ILE A 15 -15.63 17.90 -7.27
N THR A 16 -15.26 17.75 -8.53
CA THR A 16 -16.22 17.59 -9.63
C THR A 16 -16.07 16.19 -10.18
N VAL A 17 -17.14 15.39 -10.09
CA VAL A 17 -17.19 14.03 -10.64
C VAL A 17 -18.29 13.99 -11.68
N ASN A 18 -17.97 13.66 -12.93
CA ASN A 18 -18.95 13.60 -14.04
C ASN A 18 -19.82 14.88 -14.16
N ASN A 19 -19.18 16.05 -14.10
CA ASN A 19 -19.83 17.38 -14.10
C ASN A 19 -20.74 17.69 -12.90
N ILE A 20 -20.73 16.85 -11.86
CA ILE A 20 -21.41 17.11 -10.59
C ILE A 20 -20.41 17.69 -9.61
N VAL A 21 -20.64 18.94 -9.20
CA VAL A 21 -19.85 19.60 -8.17
C VAL A 21 -20.31 19.13 -6.80
N VAL A 22 -19.37 18.66 -5.98
CA VAL A 22 -19.57 18.25 -4.59
C VAL A 22 -18.67 19.09 -3.69
N THR A 23 -19.26 19.63 -2.62
CA THR A 23 -18.54 20.38 -1.59
C THR A 23 -17.81 19.40 -0.67
N VAL A 24 -16.51 19.63 -0.47
CA VAL A 24 -15.70 18.92 0.51
C VAL A 24 -15.67 19.76 1.79
N PRO A 25 -16.31 19.32 2.89
CA PRO A 25 -16.29 20.07 4.13
C PRO A 25 -14.90 20.08 4.77
N LYS A 26 -14.68 21.02 5.69
CA LYS A 26 -13.47 21.05 6.53
C LYS A 26 -13.39 19.78 7.38
N ASN A 27 -12.15 19.36 7.70
CA ASN A 27 -11.83 18.15 8.44
C ASN A 27 -12.19 16.82 7.75
N LEU A 28 -12.61 16.85 6.47
CA LEU A 28 -12.85 15.60 5.75
C LEU A 28 -11.53 14.87 5.51
N ILE A 29 -11.52 13.58 5.82
CA ILE A 29 -10.45 12.66 5.50
C ILE A 29 -10.81 11.93 4.20
N VAL A 30 -9.81 11.74 3.35
CA VAL A 30 -9.91 10.99 2.09
C VAL A 30 -9.18 9.66 2.26
N THR A 31 -9.84 8.59 1.83
CA THR A 31 -9.25 7.25 1.82
C THR A 31 -8.57 7.01 0.48
N LEU A 32 -7.27 6.73 0.55
CA LEU A 32 -6.43 6.26 -0.56
C LEU A 32 -6.24 4.74 -0.44
N PRO A 33 -5.60 4.05 -1.41
CA PRO A 33 -5.50 2.60 -1.38
C PRO A 33 -4.94 2.01 -0.07
N SER A 34 -3.90 2.65 0.51
CA SER A 34 -3.21 2.11 1.69
C SER A 34 -3.24 3.04 2.92
N ILE A 35 -3.64 4.30 2.75
CA ILE A 35 -3.62 5.30 3.83
C ILE A 35 -4.83 6.22 3.73
N SER A 36 -5.13 6.92 4.82
CA SER A 36 -6.13 7.98 4.84
C SER A 36 -5.46 9.32 5.16
N VAL A 37 -5.82 10.37 4.43
CA VAL A 37 -5.17 11.69 4.48
C VAL A 37 -6.18 12.81 4.56
N ALA A 38 -5.81 13.96 5.10
CA ALA A 38 -6.65 15.14 5.04
C ALA A 38 -6.80 15.63 3.59
N TRP A 39 -7.95 16.20 3.24
CA TRP A 39 -8.21 16.74 1.89
C TRP A 39 -7.09 17.65 1.37
N SER A 40 -6.51 18.48 2.23
CA SER A 40 -5.42 19.40 1.87
C SER A 40 -4.14 18.71 1.43
N GLU A 41 -3.85 17.50 1.92
CA GLU A 41 -2.61 16.78 1.62
C GLU A 41 -2.56 16.31 0.16
N LEU A 42 -3.72 16.23 -0.51
CA LEU A 42 -3.82 15.92 -1.94
C LEU A 42 -3.39 17.07 -2.85
N PHE A 43 -2.89 18.18 -2.29
CA PHE A 43 -2.52 19.37 -3.05
C PHE A 43 -1.10 19.85 -2.72
N THR A 44 -0.40 20.31 -3.74
CA THR A 44 0.78 21.16 -3.60
C THR A 44 0.31 22.60 -3.49
N ILE A 45 0.76 23.31 -2.45
CA ILE A 45 0.40 24.70 -2.19
C ILE A 45 1.59 25.61 -2.52
N ASP A 46 1.37 26.59 -3.40
CA ASP A 46 2.32 27.66 -3.73
C ASP A 46 1.63 29.02 -3.58
N GLY A 47 1.90 29.68 -2.43
CA GLY A 47 1.19 30.89 -2.03
C GLY A 47 -0.32 30.65 -1.91
N ASN A 48 -1.10 31.35 -2.73
CA ASN A 48 -2.56 31.22 -2.78
C ASN A 48 -3.03 30.20 -3.83
N ASN A 49 -2.12 29.51 -4.50
CA ASN A 49 -2.46 28.49 -5.50
C ASN A 49 -2.35 27.10 -4.88
N ALA A 50 -3.35 26.25 -5.13
CA ALA A 50 -3.32 24.84 -4.77
C ALA A 50 -3.52 24.00 -6.03
N THR A 51 -2.58 23.11 -6.31
CA THR A 51 -2.62 22.19 -7.46
C THR A 51 -2.72 20.75 -6.96
N PRO A 52 -3.63 19.92 -7.50
CA PRO A 52 -3.73 18.53 -7.04
C PRO A 52 -2.44 17.76 -7.33
N ASN A 53 -1.94 17.04 -6.33
CA ASN A 53 -0.70 16.25 -6.38
C ASN A 53 -1.00 14.78 -6.64
N LEU A 54 -1.52 14.49 -7.82
CA LEU A 54 -1.84 13.14 -8.28
C LEU A 54 -0.83 12.73 -9.38
N PRO A 55 -0.20 11.55 -9.28
CA PRO A 55 0.71 11.05 -10.31
C PRO A 55 0.06 11.08 -11.70
N LEU A 56 0.79 11.64 -12.67
CA LEU A 56 0.36 11.69 -14.07
C LEU A 56 -1.03 12.31 -14.27
N LEU A 57 -1.47 13.23 -13.40
CA LEU A 57 -2.75 13.90 -13.52
C LEU A 57 -2.93 14.55 -14.91
N GLY A 58 -4.05 14.27 -15.57
CA GLY A 58 -4.34 14.71 -16.93
C GLY A 58 -3.74 13.84 -18.04
N THR A 59 -2.88 12.88 -17.68
CA THR A 59 -2.34 11.85 -18.59
C THR A 59 -3.00 10.49 -18.37
N VAL A 60 -3.31 10.16 -17.11
CA VAL A 60 -4.06 8.95 -16.74
C VAL A 60 -5.43 9.30 -16.16
N SER A 61 -6.35 8.34 -16.22
CA SER A 61 -7.64 8.44 -15.56
C SER A 61 -7.49 8.23 -14.06
N TRP A 62 -8.40 8.85 -13.31
CA TRP A 62 -8.52 8.69 -11.87
C TRP A 62 -9.97 8.35 -11.54
N GLU A 63 -10.14 7.40 -10.64
CA GLU A 63 -11.44 7.00 -10.14
C GLU A 63 -11.70 7.68 -8.80
N THR A 64 -12.93 8.11 -8.60
CA THR A 64 -13.34 8.70 -7.33
C THR A 64 -14.75 8.26 -7.00
N THR A 65 -14.92 7.75 -5.79
CA THR A 65 -16.23 7.47 -5.21
C THR A 65 -16.50 8.50 -4.13
N VAL A 66 -17.67 9.14 -4.20
CA VAL A 66 -18.10 10.13 -3.21
C VAL A 66 -19.43 9.69 -2.62
N PHE A 67 -19.44 9.45 -1.32
CA PHE A 67 -20.66 9.30 -0.54
C PHE A 67 -20.94 10.61 0.18
N GLY A 68 -22.21 10.98 0.28
CA GLY A 68 -22.59 12.20 0.96
C GLY A 68 -24.05 12.55 0.79
N ASN A 69 -24.42 13.70 1.37
CA ASN A 69 -25.79 14.14 1.48
C ASN A 69 -26.08 15.36 0.61
N ILE A 70 -27.36 15.57 0.31
CA ILE A 70 -27.85 16.80 -0.30
C ILE A 70 -28.53 17.62 0.79
N VAL A 71 -27.93 18.75 1.16
CA VAL A 71 -28.43 19.66 2.19
C VAL A 71 -28.76 20.99 1.52
N SER A 72 -30.02 21.41 1.60
CA SER A 72 -30.48 22.67 1.00
C SER A 72 -30.10 22.84 -0.48
N GLY A 73 -30.11 21.73 -1.23
CA GLY A 73 -29.74 21.70 -2.66
C GLY A 73 -28.24 21.63 -2.94
N GLN A 74 -27.38 21.69 -1.92
CA GLN A 74 -25.93 21.52 -2.06
C GLN A 74 -25.53 20.06 -1.79
N ARG A 75 -24.67 19.50 -2.64
CA ARG A 75 -24.05 18.20 -2.41
C ARG A 75 -22.83 18.40 -1.51
N ILE A 76 -22.80 17.66 -0.40
CA ILE A 76 -21.72 17.72 0.58
C ILE A 76 -21.19 16.30 0.76
N ALA A 77 -19.88 16.12 0.57
CA ALA A 77 -19.20 14.85 0.76
C ALA A 77 -19.14 14.49 2.25
N GLY A 78 -19.44 13.23 2.56
CA GLY A 78 -19.20 12.59 3.86
C GLY A 78 -18.01 11.63 3.81
N ILE A 79 -17.81 10.92 2.68
CA ILE A 79 -16.70 9.98 2.47
C ILE A 79 -16.21 10.12 1.03
N ILE A 80 -14.89 10.10 0.83
CA ILE A 80 -14.27 10.14 -0.49
C ILE A 80 -13.20 9.05 -0.58
N TYR A 81 -13.26 8.25 -1.64
CA TYR A 81 -12.20 7.34 -2.06
C TYR A 81 -11.59 7.84 -3.36
N ILE A 82 -10.25 7.93 -3.45
CA ILE A 82 -9.54 8.29 -4.68
C ILE A 82 -8.49 7.24 -4.99
N VAL A 83 -8.55 6.68 -6.19
CA VAL A 83 -7.61 5.65 -6.68
C VAL A 83 -7.37 5.83 -8.17
N GLN A 84 -6.25 5.34 -8.69
CA GLN A 84 -6.01 5.35 -10.14
C GLN A 84 -6.83 4.26 -10.84
N GLU A 85 -6.79 3.03 -10.32
CA GLU A 85 -7.48 1.85 -10.87
C GLU A 85 -7.96 0.95 -9.72
N SER A 86 -9.25 0.97 -9.37
CA SER A 86 -9.79 0.26 -8.18
C SER A 86 -9.78 -1.26 -8.30
N THR A 87 -9.74 -1.79 -9.53
CA THR A 87 -9.79 -3.25 -9.80
C THR A 87 -8.48 -3.78 -10.36
N GLN A 88 -7.38 -3.03 -10.26
CA GLN A 88 -6.09 -3.48 -10.77
C GLN A 88 -5.50 -4.57 -9.87
N PHE A 89 -5.40 -5.78 -10.40
CA PHE A 89 -4.60 -6.87 -9.84
C PHE A 89 -3.78 -7.49 -10.97
N LEU A 90 -2.46 -7.39 -10.85
CA LEU A 90 -1.50 -7.94 -11.80
C LEU A 90 -0.78 -9.13 -11.18
N GLN A 91 -0.35 -10.07 -12.01
CA GLN A 91 0.38 -11.25 -11.56
C GLN A 91 1.52 -11.57 -12.51
N GLY A 92 2.60 -12.14 -11.98
CA GLY A 92 3.73 -12.58 -12.79
C GLY A 92 4.91 -13.06 -11.96
N PHE A 93 6.01 -13.38 -12.62
CA PHE A 93 7.24 -13.82 -11.96
C PHE A 93 8.22 -12.67 -11.78
N VAL A 94 8.89 -12.61 -10.64
CA VAL A 94 10.00 -11.67 -10.43
C VAL A 94 11.19 -12.11 -11.29
N THR A 95 11.53 -11.31 -12.30
CA THR A 95 12.57 -11.64 -13.29
C THR A 95 13.88 -10.91 -13.06
N LYS A 96 13.85 -9.77 -12.37
CA LYS A 96 15.04 -8.96 -12.07
C LYS A 96 14.81 -8.10 -10.82
N ILE A 97 15.87 -7.90 -10.03
CA ILE A 97 15.91 -6.95 -8.93
C ILE A 97 17.21 -6.14 -9.08
N ASP A 98 17.10 -4.81 -9.09
CA ASP A 98 18.23 -3.88 -9.03
C ASP A 98 18.39 -3.37 -7.60
N TYR A 99 19.38 -3.90 -6.89
CA TYR A 99 19.67 -3.53 -5.51
C TYR A 99 20.19 -2.10 -5.35
N THR A 100 20.55 -1.41 -6.43
CA THR A 100 21.04 -0.02 -6.36
C THR A 100 19.88 0.96 -6.32
N THR A 101 18.84 0.70 -7.12
CA THR A 101 17.69 1.59 -7.27
C THR A 101 16.46 1.11 -6.51
N GLY A 102 16.39 -0.17 -6.17
CA GLY A 102 15.20 -0.80 -5.58
C GLY A 102 14.15 -1.16 -6.63
N HIS A 103 14.44 -0.96 -7.91
CA HIS A 103 13.55 -1.35 -9.00
C HIS A 103 13.59 -2.87 -9.17
N PHE A 104 12.45 -3.44 -9.46
CA PHE A 104 12.30 -4.85 -9.76
C PHE A 104 11.35 -5.04 -10.94
N TRP A 105 11.48 -6.18 -11.61
CA TRP A 105 10.67 -6.49 -12.77
C TRP A 105 9.81 -7.69 -12.48
N ILE A 106 8.53 -7.56 -12.81
CA ILE A 106 7.57 -8.65 -12.83
C ILE A 106 7.27 -8.94 -14.31
N ASP A 107 7.75 -10.07 -14.78
CA ASP A 107 7.86 -10.39 -16.21
C ASP A 107 8.60 -9.28 -16.98
N THR A 108 7.88 -8.43 -17.70
CA THR A 108 8.41 -7.28 -18.44
C THR A 108 8.09 -5.92 -17.80
N LEU A 109 7.26 -5.88 -16.76
CA LEU A 109 6.81 -4.64 -16.14
C LEU A 109 7.83 -4.18 -15.11
N GLU A 110 8.30 -2.94 -15.25
CA GLU A 110 9.15 -2.28 -14.27
C GLU A 110 8.33 -1.76 -13.10
N CYS A 111 8.77 -2.12 -11.89
CA CYS A 111 8.10 -1.81 -10.63
C CYS A 111 9.10 -1.24 -9.63
N LEU A 112 8.60 -0.46 -8.69
CA LEU A 112 9.28 -0.12 -7.44
C LEU A 112 8.27 -0.17 -6.30
N LEU A 113 8.74 -0.37 -5.06
CA LEU A 113 7.86 -0.22 -3.90
C LEU A 113 7.69 1.27 -3.60
N ASN A 114 6.43 1.73 -3.53
CA ASN A 114 6.15 3.08 -3.07
C ASN A 114 6.22 3.10 -1.55
N ASP A 115 7.43 3.17 -1.01
CA ASP A 115 7.67 3.10 0.43
C ASP A 115 8.52 4.30 0.86
N PRO A 116 7.91 5.43 1.25
CA PRO A 116 8.64 6.63 1.66
C PRO A 116 9.48 6.44 2.91
N LEU A 117 9.14 5.47 3.76
CA LEU A 117 9.90 5.16 4.97
C LEU A 117 11.01 4.14 4.71
N GLY A 118 10.95 3.43 3.58
CA GLY A 118 11.87 2.37 3.22
C GLY A 118 11.84 1.23 4.23
N ARG A 119 10.67 0.83 4.72
CA ARG A 119 10.47 -0.30 5.65
C ARG A 119 10.63 -1.65 4.95
N PHE A 120 10.11 -1.80 3.72
CA PHE A 120 10.13 -3.04 2.94
C PHE A 120 11.21 -3.06 1.85
N GLY A 121 11.92 -1.94 1.64
CA GLY A 121 12.94 -1.83 0.61
C GLY A 121 13.61 -0.46 0.59
N ILE A 122 14.19 -0.09 -0.56
CA ILE A 122 14.78 1.25 -0.75
C ILE A 122 13.66 2.29 -0.74
N ALA A 123 13.87 3.40 -0.02
CA ALA A 123 12.87 4.43 0.13
C ALA A 123 12.56 5.14 -1.20
N TYR A 124 11.27 5.34 -1.48
CA TYR A 124 10.79 6.12 -2.62
C TYR A 124 9.86 7.23 -2.14
N THR A 125 10.25 8.48 -2.38
CA THR A 125 9.62 9.66 -1.73
C THR A 125 8.88 10.58 -2.69
N ASP A 126 8.90 10.32 -4.00
CA ASP A 126 8.33 11.25 -4.97
C ASP A 126 6.79 11.27 -4.93
N ASN A 127 6.15 10.18 -4.49
CA ASN A 127 4.69 10.03 -4.47
C ASN A 127 4.19 9.46 -3.13
N PRO A 128 4.43 10.16 -2.01
CA PRO A 128 4.29 9.60 -0.66
C PRO A 128 2.85 9.29 -0.25
N LEU A 129 1.86 9.84 -0.94
CA LEU A 129 0.44 9.59 -0.67
C LEU A 129 -0.04 8.23 -1.21
N TRP A 130 0.70 7.65 -2.17
CA TRP A 130 0.32 6.42 -2.87
C TRP A 130 1.14 5.23 -2.38
N THR A 131 1.49 5.28 -1.10
CA THR A 131 2.47 4.43 -0.42
C THR A 131 1.92 3.03 -0.12
N VAL A 132 2.81 2.07 0.14
CA VAL A 132 2.56 0.90 0.99
C VAL A 132 2.06 1.35 2.36
N ASP A 133 1.30 0.50 3.04
CA ASP A 133 1.04 0.70 4.47
C ASP A 133 2.31 0.27 5.22
N PRO A 134 3.03 1.18 5.91
CA PRO A 134 4.21 0.76 6.66
C PRO A 134 3.83 -0.08 7.87
N ASP A 135 2.70 0.20 8.52
CA ASP A 135 2.34 -0.37 9.82
C ASP A 135 1.64 -1.73 9.71
N ASN A 136 1.04 -2.02 8.55
CA ASN A 136 0.55 -3.35 8.20
C ASN A 136 1.32 -3.91 7.00
N PRO A 137 1.68 -5.20 6.96
CA PRO A 137 2.49 -5.74 5.88
C PRO A 137 1.67 -5.83 4.58
N SER A 138 1.69 -4.75 3.79
CA SER A 138 1.14 -4.74 2.42
C SER A 138 2.07 -5.44 1.42
N VAL A 139 3.31 -5.72 1.83
CA VAL A 139 4.28 -6.57 1.13
C VAL A 139 4.43 -7.86 1.94
N ARG A 140 3.79 -8.95 1.51
CA ARG A 140 3.64 -10.16 2.34
C ARG A 140 3.56 -11.46 1.54
N ALA A 141 3.74 -12.58 2.21
CA ALA A 141 3.40 -13.90 1.68
C ALA A 141 1.89 -14.15 1.82
N THR A 142 1.34 -15.09 1.05
CA THR A 142 -0.06 -15.56 1.21
C THR A 142 -0.39 -16.01 2.64
N THR A 143 0.61 -16.42 3.40
CA THR A 143 0.52 -16.82 4.83
C THR A 143 0.54 -15.65 5.82
N GLY A 144 0.73 -14.41 5.35
CA GLY A 144 0.79 -13.20 6.17
C GLY A 144 2.19 -12.83 6.68
N VAL A 145 3.22 -13.63 6.38
CA VAL A 145 4.61 -13.31 6.74
C VAL A 145 5.07 -12.06 5.96
N PRO A 146 5.65 -11.05 6.61
CA PRO A 146 6.10 -9.84 5.94
C PRO A 146 7.29 -10.13 5.01
N LEU A 147 7.25 -9.57 3.81
CA LEU A 147 8.28 -9.70 2.79
C LEU A 147 8.96 -8.37 2.52
N CYS A 148 10.09 -8.43 1.83
CA CYS A 148 10.87 -7.24 1.49
C CYS A 148 11.61 -7.41 0.15
N ILE A 149 11.91 -6.29 -0.50
CA ILE A 149 12.88 -6.21 -1.59
C ILE A 149 14.22 -5.83 -0.98
N PRO A 150 15.27 -6.67 -1.07
CA PRO A 150 16.55 -6.37 -0.43
C PRO A 150 17.13 -5.05 -0.94
N ARG A 151 17.73 -4.26 -0.05
CA ARG A 151 18.39 -2.99 -0.41
C ARG A 151 19.83 -3.18 -0.87
N ASN A 152 20.42 -4.34 -0.57
CA ASN A 152 21.74 -4.77 -0.98
C ASN A 152 21.89 -6.29 -0.69
N THR A 153 23.05 -6.85 -1.03
CA THR A 153 23.35 -8.29 -0.83
C THR A 153 23.53 -8.70 0.63
N THR A 154 23.64 -7.74 1.55
CA THR A 154 23.90 -7.94 2.99
C THR A 154 22.87 -7.19 3.85
N ASP A 155 21.64 -7.03 3.37
CA ASP A 155 20.61 -6.26 4.04
C ASP A 155 20.21 -6.91 5.39
N PRO A 156 20.48 -6.27 6.55
CA PRO A 156 20.16 -6.85 7.84
C PRO A 156 18.66 -6.90 8.14
N GLU A 157 17.86 -6.06 7.49
CA GLU A 157 16.40 -6.04 7.66
C GLU A 157 15.69 -6.95 6.65
N CYS A 158 16.41 -7.35 5.59
CA CYS A 158 15.94 -8.24 4.54
C CYS A 158 17.00 -9.31 4.16
N PRO A 159 17.49 -10.13 5.13
CA PRO A 159 18.65 -10.98 4.90
C PRO A 159 18.28 -12.22 4.07
N LEU A 160 19.15 -12.58 3.11
CA LEU A 160 19.00 -13.80 2.30
C LEU A 160 18.94 -15.09 3.13
N THR A 161 19.52 -15.11 4.32
CA THR A 161 19.39 -16.23 5.28
C THR A 161 17.92 -16.51 5.63
N ASN A 162 17.07 -15.48 5.60
CA ASN A 162 15.64 -15.63 5.84
C ASN A 162 14.87 -16.25 4.66
N ARG A 163 15.58 -16.58 3.57
CA ARG A 163 15.07 -17.32 2.43
C ARG A 163 15.87 -18.61 2.22
N PRO A 164 15.48 -19.71 2.90
CA PRO A 164 16.20 -20.97 2.81
C PRO A 164 16.16 -21.57 1.40
N THR A 165 17.19 -22.36 1.09
CA THR A 165 17.31 -23.12 -0.15
C THR A 165 17.24 -24.62 0.12
N ASP A 166 16.91 -25.40 -0.91
CA ASP A 166 17.01 -26.85 -0.89
C ASP A 166 18.47 -27.33 -1.02
N GLY A 167 18.68 -28.64 -1.00
CA GLY A 167 20.02 -29.24 -1.17
C GLY A 167 20.69 -28.96 -2.52
N ASN A 168 19.95 -28.42 -3.50
CA ASN A 168 20.46 -28.03 -4.81
C ASN A 168 20.69 -26.51 -4.94
N GLY A 169 20.39 -25.74 -3.89
CA GLY A 169 20.52 -24.29 -3.88
C GLY A 169 19.33 -23.53 -4.47
N PHE A 170 18.20 -24.18 -4.72
CA PHE A 170 16.97 -23.50 -5.14
C PHE A 170 16.20 -22.98 -3.94
N TYR A 171 15.69 -21.75 -4.02
CA TYR A 171 14.88 -21.18 -2.95
C TYR A 171 13.60 -21.98 -2.70
N LEU A 172 13.31 -22.22 -1.43
CA LEU A 172 12.07 -22.88 -1.03
C LEU A 172 10.87 -21.94 -1.26
N THR A 173 9.76 -22.51 -1.69
CA THR A 173 8.45 -21.83 -1.78
C THR A 173 7.56 -22.10 -0.56
N ALA A 174 7.93 -23.09 0.27
CA ALA A 174 7.25 -23.38 1.52
C ALA A 174 8.24 -23.89 2.58
N PHE A 175 8.16 -23.34 3.79
CA PHE A 175 8.98 -23.74 4.93
C PHE A 175 8.37 -23.25 6.26
N THR A 176 8.87 -23.76 7.36
CA THR A 176 8.49 -23.33 8.71
C THR A 176 9.71 -22.79 9.43
N PHE A 177 9.63 -21.59 9.99
CA PHE A 177 10.68 -21.03 10.84
C PHE A 177 10.89 -21.90 12.08
N PRO A 178 12.13 -21.98 12.61
CA PRO A 178 12.36 -22.47 13.95
C PRO A 178 11.66 -21.58 14.98
N ALA A 179 11.51 -22.10 16.19
CA ALA A 179 11.06 -21.30 17.32
C ALA A 179 12.07 -20.15 17.57
N PRO A 180 11.62 -18.91 17.86
CA PRO A 180 12.51 -17.76 17.97
C PRO A 180 13.59 -17.87 19.04
N ASP A 181 13.37 -18.68 20.08
CA ASP A 181 14.34 -19.00 21.13
C ASP A 181 15.39 -20.06 20.71
N LEU A 182 15.14 -20.75 19.60
CA LEU A 182 16.03 -21.76 19.01
C LEU A 182 16.77 -21.26 17.76
N VAL A 183 16.53 -20.02 17.31
CA VAL A 183 17.22 -19.42 16.16
C VAL A 183 18.73 -19.34 16.45
N GLY A 184 19.52 -20.11 15.71
CA GLY A 184 20.97 -20.09 15.73
C GLY A 184 21.58 -19.30 14.56
N PRO A 185 22.92 -19.15 14.54
CA PRO A 185 23.62 -18.54 13.42
C PRO A 185 23.36 -19.30 12.10
N GLY A 186 22.80 -18.61 11.11
CA GLY A 186 22.47 -19.19 9.80
C GLY A 186 21.05 -19.75 9.69
N ASP A 187 20.28 -19.76 10.77
CA ASP A 187 18.86 -20.11 10.73
C ASP A 187 18.01 -18.92 10.26
N PRO A 188 16.90 -19.17 9.55
CA PRO A 188 15.91 -18.14 9.28
C PRO A 188 15.22 -17.71 10.59
N ASP A 189 14.97 -16.42 10.76
CA ASP A 189 14.40 -15.81 11.96
C ASP A 189 12.98 -15.29 11.68
N PRO A 190 11.95 -15.77 12.40
CA PRO A 190 10.57 -15.33 12.20
C PRO A 190 10.33 -13.86 12.56
N ARG A 191 11.27 -13.16 13.18
CA ARG A 191 11.16 -11.74 13.57
C ARG A 191 11.65 -10.78 12.49
N ILE A 192 12.24 -11.30 11.42
CA ILE A 192 12.81 -10.51 10.33
C ILE A 192 12.00 -10.80 9.05
N MET A 193 11.94 -9.84 8.13
CA MET A 193 11.22 -10.00 6.86
C MET A 193 11.92 -11.02 5.94
N VAL A 194 11.14 -11.66 5.07
CA VAL A 194 11.68 -12.63 4.09
C VAL A 194 11.93 -11.93 2.77
N PRO A 195 13.14 -12.03 2.18
CA PRO A 195 13.42 -11.40 0.90
C PRO A 195 12.66 -12.10 -0.23
N ILE A 196 12.09 -11.28 -1.11
CA ILE A 196 11.61 -11.70 -2.42
C ILE A 196 12.84 -11.97 -3.31
N VAL A 197 12.78 -13.06 -4.04
CA VAL A 197 13.88 -13.54 -4.90
C VAL A 197 13.40 -13.78 -6.33
N LEU A 198 14.35 -13.92 -7.24
CA LEU A 198 14.05 -14.22 -8.64
C LEU A 198 13.27 -15.53 -8.75
N GLY A 199 12.20 -15.52 -9.53
CA GLY A 199 11.30 -16.65 -9.72
C GLY A 199 10.12 -16.71 -8.74
N ASP A 200 10.05 -15.81 -7.75
CA ASP A 200 8.84 -15.68 -6.93
C ASP A 200 7.65 -15.24 -7.80
N TYR A 201 6.52 -15.92 -7.64
CA TYR A 201 5.26 -15.55 -8.27
C TYR A 201 4.49 -14.61 -7.34
N VAL A 202 4.12 -13.45 -7.85
CA VAL A 202 3.51 -12.38 -7.05
C VAL A 202 2.20 -11.89 -7.67
N THR A 203 1.27 -11.46 -6.82
CA THR A 203 0.07 -10.69 -7.15
C THR A 203 0.23 -9.30 -6.56
N PHE A 204 -0.03 -8.24 -7.32
CA PHE A 204 0.30 -6.88 -6.88
C PHE A 204 -0.60 -5.82 -7.51
N SER A 205 -0.63 -4.66 -6.86
CA SER A 205 -1.36 -3.47 -7.27
C SER A 205 -0.51 -2.22 -7.02
N GLY A 206 -0.66 -1.21 -7.87
CA GLY A 206 0.16 -0.01 -7.77
C GLY A 206 -0.45 1.20 -8.47
N THR A 207 0.29 2.30 -8.40
CA THR A 207 -0.04 3.54 -9.10
C THR A 207 0.95 3.75 -10.24
N LYS A 208 0.45 3.99 -11.45
CA LYS A 208 1.33 4.30 -12.59
C LYS A 208 1.96 5.66 -12.39
N ILE A 209 3.29 5.72 -12.56
CA ILE A 209 4.10 6.94 -12.46
C ILE A 209 4.85 7.20 -13.78
N ALA A 210 5.59 8.31 -13.84
CA ALA A 210 6.40 8.64 -15.01
C ALA A 210 7.40 7.51 -15.37
N GLY A 211 7.70 7.36 -16.66
CA GLY A 211 8.59 6.31 -17.15
C GLY A 211 7.93 4.95 -17.37
N ASP A 212 6.59 4.88 -17.36
CA ASP A 212 5.81 3.63 -17.45
C ASP A 212 6.11 2.61 -16.34
N ILE A 213 6.53 3.13 -15.17
CA ILE A 213 6.80 2.34 -13.97
C ILE A 213 5.52 2.22 -13.13
N LEU A 214 5.35 1.07 -12.49
CA LEU A 214 4.32 0.88 -11.47
C LEU A 214 4.91 1.08 -10.07
N ALA A 215 4.44 2.10 -9.35
CA ALA A 215 4.75 2.31 -7.94
C ALA A 215 3.81 1.43 -7.10
N VAL A 216 4.31 0.28 -6.67
CA VAL A 216 3.56 -0.79 -5.99
C VAL A 216 3.27 -0.39 -4.54
N TYR A 217 2.00 -0.48 -4.14
CA TYR A 217 1.57 -0.24 -2.76
C TYR A 217 1.09 -1.53 -2.06
N SER A 218 0.77 -2.57 -2.82
CA SER A 218 0.37 -3.88 -2.31
C SER A 218 1.00 -4.99 -3.16
N LEU A 219 1.62 -5.96 -2.49
CA LEU A 219 2.28 -7.11 -3.12
C LEU A 219 2.12 -8.34 -2.22
N GLU A 220 1.53 -9.38 -2.79
CA GLU A 220 1.44 -10.71 -2.20
C GLU A 220 2.27 -11.72 -3.00
N ALA A 221 3.20 -12.41 -2.37
CA ALA A 221 3.91 -13.54 -2.99
C ALA A 221 3.26 -14.88 -2.64
N ASN A 222 3.14 -15.76 -3.63
CA ASN A 222 2.63 -17.13 -3.48
C ASN A 222 3.65 -18.02 -2.75
N LEU A 223 3.73 -17.84 -1.43
CA LEU A 223 4.70 -18.49 -0.55
C LEU A 223 4.04 -19.06 0.71
N GLY A 224 4.31 -20.34 0.99
CA GLY A 224 3.83 -21.08 2.14
C GLY A 224 4.79 -21.01 3.34
N ILE A 225 4.94 -19.83 3.94
CA ILE A 225 5.87 -19.60 5.05
C ILE A 225 5.12 -19.62 6.38
N TYR A 226 5.55 -20.45 7.32
CA TYR A 226 4.88 -20.63 8.62
C TYR A 226 5.83 -20.37 9.78
N THR A 227 5.29 -20.02 10.95
CA THR A 227 6.08 -19.93 12.20
C THR A 227 5.90 -21.18 13.06
N ALA A 228 6.86 -21.43 13.95
CA ALA A 228 6.82 -22.61 14.81
C ALA A 228 5.57 -22.62 15.72
N PRO A 229 4.91 -23.79 15.85
CA PRO A 229 3.66 -23.90 16.62
C PRO A 229 3.89 -23.58 18.10
N GLY A 230 2.96 -22.85 18.71
CA GLY A 230 3.01 -22.49 20.13
C GLY A 230 4.03 -21.39 20.48
N THR A 231 4.60 -20.72 19.48
CA THR A 231 5.59 -19.65 19.67
C THR A 231 5.14 -18.35 19.00
N GLN A 232 5.73 -17.22 19.40
CA GLN A 232 5.46 -15.90 18.82
C GLN A 232 6.71 -15.39 18.08
N PRO A 233 6.59 -14.76 16.89
CA PRO A 233 5.34 -14.29 16.29
C PRO A 233 4.55 -15.39 15.57
N ALA A 234 3.24 -15.20 15.49
CA ALA A 234 2.33 -15.97 14.64
C ALA A 234 1.75 -15.03 13.59
N TYR A 235 2.14 -15.22 12.33
CA TYR A 235 1.62 -14.43 11.23
C TYR A 235 0.32 -15.05 10.73
N VAL A 236 -0.65 -14.17 10.47
CA VAL A 236 -1.94 -14.54 9.92
C VAL A 236 -2.32 -13.55 8.84
N THR A 237 -2.96 -14.05 7.81
CA THR A 237 -3.53 -13.24 6.75
C THR A 237 -4.95 -12.88 7.12
N CYS A 238 -5.29 -11.58 7.07
CA CYS A 238 -6.66 -11.10 7.15
C CYS A 238 -7.03 -10.46 5.82
N GLU A 239 -7.88 -11.13 5.05
CA GLU A 239 -8.35 -10.64 3.73
C GLU A 239 -9.58 -9.74 3.86
N ALA A 240 -10.41 -10.00 4.87
CA ALA A 240 -11.59 -9.20 5.14
C ALA A 240 -11.87 -9.18 6.64
N ALA A 241 -12.19 -7.99 7.14
CA ALA A 241 -12.79 -7.82 8.45
C ALA A 241 -14.10 -7.05 8.27
N ASN A 242 -15.21 -7.69 8.62
CA ASN A 242 -16.52 -7.06 8.61
C ASN A 242 -16.78 -6.50 10.00
N TYR A 243 -16.90 -5.19 10.10
CA TYR A 243 -17.28 -4.51 11.34
C TYR A 243 -18.72 -4.02 11.20
N ALA A 244 -19.53 -4.29 12.22
CA ALA A 244 -20.85 -3.68 12.36
C ALA A 244 -20.76 -2.58 13.40
N ILE A 245 -21.04 -1.34 12.99
CA ILE A 245 -21.17 -0.22 13.92
C ILE A 245 -22.63 -0.18 14.36
N VAL A 246 -22.89 -0.60 15.60
CA VAL A 246 -24.22 -0.45 16.21
C VAL A 246 -24.33 0.96 16.75
N VAL A 247 -25.01 1.84 16.00
CA VAL A 247 -25.33 3.18 16.49
C VAL A 247 -26.78 3.21 17.00
N ALA A 248 -26.96 3.70 18.23
CA ALA A 248 -28.29 3.93 18.80
C ALA A 248 -28.95 5.24 18.32
N ASP A 249 -28.19 6.12 17.68
CA ASP A 249 -28.65 7.40 17.15
C ASP A 249 -29.05 7.26 15.67
N PRO A 250 -30.33 7.47 15.31
CA PRO A 250 -30.81 7.35 13.93
C PRO A 250 -30.29 8.46 12.99
N THR A 251 -29.57 9.46 13.51
CA THR A 251 -29.02 10.58 12.74
C THR A 251 -27.52 10.45 12.45
N LEU A 252 -26.86 9.41 12.97
CA LEU A 252 -25.43 9.20 12.76
C LEU A 252 -25.18 8.51 11.43
N GLU A 253 -24.28 9.10 10.63
CA GLU A 253 -23.69 8.45 9.46
C GLU A 253 -22.46 7.66 9.94
N ALA A 254 -22.49 6.34 9.76
CA ALA A 254 -21.38 5.46 10.10
C ALA A 254 -20.64 5.08 8.81
N ASP A 255 -19.31 5.14 8.86
CA ASP A 255 -18.44 4.89 7.72
C ASP A 255 -18.42 3.40 7.33
N GLU A 256 -18.28 3.10 6.04
CA GLU A 256 -18.02 1.74 5.56
C GLU A 256 -16.54 1.45 5.73
N THR A 257 -16.21 0.55 6.66
CA THR A 257 -14.83 0.07 6.79
C THR A 257 -14.53 -0.93 5.68
N ARG A 258 -13.99 -0.45 4.55
CA ARG A 258 -13.43 -1.34 3.51
C ARG A 258 -11.94 -1.51 3.75
N LEU A 259 -11.52 -2.76 3.92
CA LEU A 259 -10.13 -3.17 3.76
C LEU A 259 -9.97 -3.60 2.30
N PHE A 260 -8.97 -3.07 1.61
CA PHE A 260 -8.54 -3.58 0.30
C PHE A 260 -7.41 -4.58 0.48
#